data_AF-A0AB36W9Z4-F1
#
_entry.id   AF-A0AB36W9Z4-F1
#
_cell.length_a   1.000
_cell.length_b   1.000
_cell.length_c   1.000
_cell.angle_alpha   90.00
_cell.angle_beta   90.00
_cell.angle_gamma   90.00
#
_symmetry.space_group_name_H-M   'P 1'
#
loop_
_entity.id
_entity.type
_entity.pdbx_description
1 polymer ?
#
loop_
_entity_poly.entity_id
_entity_poly.type
_entity_poly.pdbx_seq_one_letter_code
_entity_poly.pdbx_strand_id
1 'polypeptide(L)'
;MISIPRTLFSIGSRNAFSSNVGLKARPVKLFSPTSLLQLRGYRPPPRFHQFQPRNLRHRFNNIRWGELVYPALFTGAFCAITPYILPYIVDSIPALKRNPSLVTIPIIGINVGIFFAHRSPRLLPLLRKYFLLVNARPFSVWSMLGSGFSHQSFTHLFFNMFCFQSFAPALCGVLGPSTFLSVYLGSIVCSSFASLAFRTISSSSVILSLGASGGIFGILGVFSYLFPNAGVALFFIPVPGGAWMLFLASFAFNVAGLFYRGPFDFAAHIGGSVAGIYYGWRANEERKKRRRRRIVF
;
A
#
# COMPACT_ATOMS: atom_id res chain seq x y z
N MET A 1 -1.70 53.76 -38.58
CA MET A 1 -2.17 55.14 -38.86
C MET A 1 -3.59 55.06 -39.39
N ILE A 2 -4.54 55.68 -38.70
CA ILE A 2 -5.75 56.40 -39.19
C ILE A 2 -6.64 56.61 -37.95
N SER A 3 -6.99 57.88 -37.72
CA SER A 3 -7.56 58.49 -36.53
C SER A 3 -8.95 59.04 -36.83
N ILE A 4 -9.94 58.90 -35.94
CA ILE A 4 -11.14 59.76 -35.86
C ILE A 4 -11.62 59.83 -34.38
N PRO A 5 -12.38 60.85 -33.90
CA PRO A 5 -11.95 61.75 -32.84
C PRO A 5 -12.86 61.74 -31.59
N ARG A 6 -12.42 62.46 -30.55
CA ARG A 6 -13.20 62.79 -29.34
C ARG A 6 -14.18 63.93 -29.61
N THR A 7 -15.40 63.82 -29.10
CA THR A 7 -16.16 64.97 -28.56
C THR A 7 -16.94 64.52 -27.33
N LEU A 8 -16.97 65.42 -26.35
CA LEU A 8 -17.40 65.27 -24.97
C LEU A 8 -18.33 66.46 -24.65
N PHE A 9 -19.36 66.20 -23.83
CA PHE A 9 -20.16 67.13 -23.03
C PHE A 9 -21.22 68.05 -23.68
N SER A 10 -22.47 67.95 -23.18
CA SER A 10 -23.14 68.98 -22.33
C SER A 10 -24.61 68.55 -22.02
N ILE A 11 -24.93 68.14 -20.78
CA ILE A 11 -25.69 68.85 -19.71
C ILE A 11 -27.20 69.04 -19.93
N GLY A 12 -27.99 68.40 -19.04
CA GLY A 12 -29.09 69.03 -18.31
C GLY A 12 -30.52 68.88 -18.84
N SER A 13 -31.39 68.18 -18.10
CA SER A 13 -32.28 68.81 -17.11
C SER A 13 -33.31 67.82 -16.56
N ARG A 14 -33.84 68.18 -15.38
CA ARG A 14 -34.72 67.39 -14.51
C ARG A 14 -36.17 67.49 -14.97
N ASN A 15 -36.89 66.37 -14.83
CA ASN A 15 -38.34 66.25 -14.65
C ASN A 15 -39.24 66.86 -15.75
N ALA A 16 -39.65 66.01 -16.70
CA ALA A 16 -40.88 66.22 -17.46
C ALA A 16 -41.76 64.97 -17.40
N PHE A 17 -42.80 65.08 -16.55
CA PHE A 17 -44.16 64.54 -16.65
C PHE A 17 -44.44 63.17 -17.32
N SER A 18 -44.84 62.25 -16.45
CA SER A 18 -45.98 61.32 -16.49
C SER A 18 -46.56 60.87 -17.85
N SER A 19 -46.61 59.56 -18.05
CA SER A 19 -47.74 58.91 -18.69
C SER A 19 -48.05 57.56 -18.02
N ASN A 20 -49.35 57.33 -17.83
CA ASN A 20 -49.95 56.21 -17.14
C ASN A 20 -49.69 54.89 -17.87
N VAL A 21 -48.92 53.99 -17.25
CA VAL A 21 -48.99 52.56 -17.54
C VAL A 21 -49.10 51.83 -16.21
N GLY A 22 -50.32 51.37 -15.91
CA GLY A 22 -50.61 50.50 -14.79
C GLY A 22 -49.93 49.15 -14.96
N LEU A 23 -48.71 49.02 -14.44
CA LEU A 23 -48.06 47.75 -14.19
C LEU A 23 -47.84 47.62 -12.68
N LYS A 24 -48.62 46.74 -12.04
CA LYS A 24 -48.38 46.29 -10.66
C LYS A 24 -46.99 45.64 -10.60
N ALA A 25 -45.98 46.41 -10.22
CA ALA A 25 -44.67 45.87 -9.88
C ALA A 25 -44.82 44.99 -8.63
N ARG A 26 -44.73 43.66 -8.81
CA ARG A 26 -44.53 42.75 -7.67
C ARG A 26 -43.15 43.05 -7.08
N PRO A 27 -42.99 43.21 -5.77
CA PRO A 27 -41.68 43.43 -5.18
C PRO A 27 -40.82 42.20 -5.45
N VAL A 28 -39.74 42.39 -6.21
CA VAL A 28 -38.67 41.39 -6.35
C VAL A 28 -38.08 41.22 -4.96
N LYS A 29 -38.39 40.09 -4.30
CA LYS A 29 -37.68 39.68 -3.08
C LYS A 29 -36.21 39.47 -3.47
N LEU A 30 -35.36 40.44 -3.14
CA LEU A 30 -33.92 40.22 -3.11
C LEU A 30 -33.66 39.08 -2.14
N PHE A 31 -33.30 37.93 -2.69
CA PHE A 31 -32.87 36.78 -1.91
C PHE A 31 -31.62 37.19 -1.12
N SER A 32 -31.72 37.17 0.21
CA SER A 32 -30.56 37.29 1.09
C SER A 32 -29.50 36.23 0.72
N PRO A 33 -28.19 36.48 0.95
CA PRO A 33 -27.14 35.50 0.67
C PRO A 33 -27.39 34.14 1.34
N THR A 34 -28.11 34.15 2.46
CA THR A 34 -28.55 32.95 3.21
C THR A 34 -29.52 32.04 2.47
N SER A 35 -30.32 32.57 1.53
CA SER A 35 -31.31 31.77 0.79
C SER A 35 -30.72 30.97 -0.39
N LEU A 36 -29.55 31.35 -0.93
CA LEU A 36 -28.89 30.59 -2.00
C LEU A 36 -28.19 29.31 -1.49
N LEU A 37 -27.85 29.26 -0.20
CA LEU A 37 -27.21 28.09 0.42
C LEU A 37 -28.21 26.97 0.77
N GLN A 38 -29.50 27.27 0.91
CA GLN A 38 -30.54 26.27 1.19
C GLN A 38 -31.01 25.53 -0.07
N LEU A 39 -30.90 26.13 -1.26
CA LEU A 39 -31.33 25.53 -2.53
C LEU A 39 -30.46 24.37 -3.02
N ARG A 40 -29.30 24.14 -2.39
CA ARG A 40 -28.34 23.15 -2.87
C ARG A 40 -27.94 22.12 -1.81
N GLY A 41 -28.89 21.64 -0.99
CA GLY A 41 -28.71 20.44 -0.16
C GLY A 41 -27.42 20.40 0.66
N TYR A 42 -26.84 21.57 0.97
CA TYR A 42 -25.51 21.67 1.53
C TYR A 42 -25.61 21.32 3.00
N ARG A 43 -25.21 20.09 3.35
CA ARG A 43 -24.97 19.73 4.74
C ARG A 43 -23.61 20.32 5.11
N PRO A 44 -23.53 21.25 6.08
CA PRO A 44 -22.24 21.74 6.53
C PRO A 44 -21.40 20.54 7.02
N PRO A 45 -20.07 20.55 6.82
CA PRO A 45 -19.22 19.51 7.34
C PRO A 45 -19.45 19.38 8.86
N PRO A 46 -19.43 18.17 9.41
CA PRO A 46 -19.62 17.98 10.85
C PRO A 46 -18.61 18.87 11.60
N ARG A 47 -19.13 19.70 12.51
CA ARG A 47 -18.31 20.58 13.36
C ARG A 47 -17.27 19.73 14.09
N PHE A 48 -16.04 20.22 14.21
CA PHE A 48 -14.90 19.55 14.86
C PHE A 48 -15.19 19.02 16.29
N HIS A 49 -16.28 19.45 16.95
CA HIS A 49 -16.76 18.92 18.22
C HIS A 49 -17.33 17.48 18.20
N GLN A 50 -17.51 16.85 17.03
CA GLN A 50 -17.92 15.44 16.96
C GLN A 50 -16.79 14.43 17.25
N PHE A 51 -15.53 14.88 17.31
CA PHE A 51 -14.41 14.07 17.81
C PHE A 51 -14.38 14.12 19.35
N GLN A 52 -15.41 13.57 20.00
CA GLN A 52 -15.38 13.40 21.45
C GLN A 52 -14.43 12.24 21.82
N PRO A 53 -13.46 12.45 22.74
CA PRO A 53 -12.54 11.41 23.20
C PRO A 53 -13.24 10.15 23.73
N ARG A 54 -14.46 10.29 24.29
CA ARG A 54 -15.29 9.18 24.77
C ARG A 54 -15.66 8.20 23.64
N ASN A 55 -15.96 8.68 22.44
CA ASN A 55 -16.31 7.83 21.29
C ASN A 55 -15.09 7.09 20.73
N LEU A 56 -13.91 7.69 20.78
CA LEU A 56 -12.66 7.03 20.40
C LEU A 56 -12.28 5.96 21.42
N ARG A 57 -12.38 6.25 22.72
CA ARG A 57 -12.10 5.28 23.79
C ARG A 57 -13.07 4.10 23.75
N HIS A 58 -14.35 4.34 23.48
CA HIS A 58 -15.35 3.27 23.30
C HIS A 58 -15.07 2.42 22.05
N ARG A 59 -14.71 3.04 20.90
CA ARG A 59 -14.30 2.29 19.71
C ARG A 59 -13.05 1.45 19.97
N PHE A 60 -12.04 2.01 20.64
CA PHE A 60 -10.80 1.32 20.96
C PHE A 60 -11.01 0.13 21.90
N ASN A 61 -11.85 0.30 22.93
CA ASN A 61 -12.17 -0.77 23.88
C ASN A 61 -12.98 -1.91 23.24
N ASN A 62 -13.68 -1.65 22.13
CA ASN A 62 -14.43 -2.67 21.39
C ASN A 62 -13.59 -3.40 20.33
N ILE A 63 -12.32 -3.02 20.14
CA ILE A 63 -11.42 -3.75 19.23
C ILE A 63 -11.05 -5.09 19.89
N ARG A 64 -11.11 -6.16 19.09
CA ARG A 64 -10.82 -7.53 19.53
C ARG A 64 -9.32 -7.79 19.60
N TRP A 65 -8.60 -7.05 20.45
CA TRP A 65 -7.14 -7.10 20.59
C TRP A 65 -6.58 -8.50 20.82
N GLY A 66 -7.31 -9.35 21.53
CA GLY A 66 -6.93 -10.76 21.76
C GLY A 66 -6.74 -11.57 20.47
N GLU A 67 -7.39 -11.18 19.37
CA GLU A 67 -7.24 -11.87 18.07
C GLU A 67 -5.88 -11.61 17.41
N LEU A 68 -5.20 -10.52 17.77
CA LEU A 68 -3.92 -10.13 17.18
C LEU A 68 -2.71 -10.67 17.94
N VAL A 69 -2.90 -11.21 19.16
CA VAL A 69 -1.79 -11.70 20.00
C VAL A 69 -1.02 -12.81 19.30
N TYR A 70 -1.70 -13.86 18.84
CA TYR A 70 -1.04 -14.97 18.16
C TYR A 70 -0.40 -14.56 16.81
N PRO A 71 -1.07 -13.81 15.92
CA PRO A 71 -0.44 -13.24 14.73
C PRO A 71 0.80 -12.38 15.02
N ALA A 72 0.76 -11.55 16.07
CA ALA A 72 1.89 -10.70 16.45
C ALA A 72 3.07 -11.52 16.95
N LEU A 73 2.83 -12.49 17.83
CA LEU A 73 3.86 -13.40 18.33
C LEU A 73 4.47 -14.23 17.19
N PHE A 74 3.65 -14.76 16.30
CA PHE A 74 4.11 -15.48 15.11
C PHE A 74 4.99 -14.59 14.23
N THR A 75 4.57 -13.36 13.96
CA THR A 75 5.33 -12.40 13.15
C THR A 75 6.67 -12.06 13.78
N GLY A 76 6.67 -11.71 15.08
CA GLY A 76 7.88 -11.38 15.81
C GLY A 76 8.87 -12.54 15.87
N ALA A 77 8.38 -13.73 16.21
CA ALA A 77 9.21 -14.95 16.25
C ALA A 77 9.75 -15.30 14.86
N PHE A 78 8.92 -15.24 13.81
CA PHE A 78 9.35 -15.53 12.45
C PHE A 78 10.43 -14.55 11.97
N CYS A 79 10.21 -13.25 12.11
CA CYS A 79 11.17 -12.22 11.71
C CYS A 79 12.48 -12.25 12.54
N ALA A 80 12.41 -12.70 13.79
CA ALA A 80 13.58 -12.89 14.63
C ALA A 80 14.38 -14.13 14.23
N ILE A 81 13.71 -15.29 14.11
CA ILE A 81 14.35 -16.61 13.95
C ILE A 81 14.85 -16.82 12.52
N THR A 82 14.07 -16.43 11.50
CA THR A 82 14.37 -16.73 10.09
C THR A 82 15.76 -16.22 9.64
N PRO A 83 16.19 -14.98 9.97
CA PRO A 83 17.54 -14.50 9.64
C PRO A 83 18.68 -15.30 10.29
N TYR A 84 18.44 -15.97 11.42
CA TYR A 84 19.46 -16.81 12.07
C TYR A 84 19.49 -18.21 11.49
N ILE A 85 18.35 -18.81 11.18
CA ILE A 85 18.29 -20.20 10.68
C ILE A 85 18.66 -20.30 9.20
N LEU A 86 18.18 -19.37 8.36
CA LEU A 86 18.33 -19.50 6.90
C LEU A 86 19.78 -19.60 6.41
N PRO A 87 20.79 -18.90 6.96
CA PRO A 87 22.17 -19.07 6.54
C PRO A 87 22.67 -20.52 6.63
N TYR A 88 22.29 -21.26 7.68
CA TYR A 88 22.70 -22.66 7.86
C TYR A 88 22.09 -23.62 6.83
N ILE A 89 20.95 -23.25 6.26
CA ILE A 89 20.23 -24.08 5.28
C ILE A 89 20.60 -23.65 3.85
N VAL A 90 20.43 -22.37 3.57
CA VAL A 90 20.48 -21.79 2.21
C VAL A 90 21.92 -21.58 1.76
N ASP A 91 22.80 -21.07 2.63
CA ASP A 91 24.17 -20.77 2.23
C ASP A 91 25.05 -22.04 2.16
N SER A 92 24.53 -23.16 2.69
CA SER A 92 25.10 -24.50 2.57
C SER A 92 24.92 -25.10 1.16
N ILE A 93 24.04 -24.53 0.32
CA ILE A 93 23.79 -25.02 -1.04
C ILE A 93 24.81 -24.41 -2.01
N PRO A 94 25.73 -25.19 -2.62
CA PRO A 94 26.82 -24.64 -3.44
C PRO A 94 26.33 -23.86 -4.66
N ALA A 95 25.23 -24.29 -5.27
CA ALA A 95 24.63 -23.61 -6.43
C ALA A 95 24.16 -22.18 -6.08
N LEU A 96 23.52 -22.00 -4.92
CA LEU A 96 23.05 -20.69 -4.46
C LEU A 96 24.22 -19.78 -4.02
N LYS A 97 25.30 -20.38 -3.50
CA LYS A 97 26.51 -19.62 -3.16
C LYS A 97 27.21 -19.07 -4.41
N ARG A 98 27.25 -19.87 -5.49
CA ARG A 98 27.83 -19.44 -6.79
C ARG A 98 26.95 -18.46 -7.53
N ASN A 99 25.63 -18.69 -7.53
CA ASN A 99 24.65 -17.82 -8.16
C ASN A 99 23.45 -17.60 -7.21
N PRO A 100 23.49 -16.53 -6.39
CA PRO A 100 22.43 -16.22 -5.43
C PRO A 100 21.05 -16.10 -6.06
N SER A 101 20.98 -15.55 -7.28
CA SER A 101 19.71 -15.26 -7.96
C SER A 101 18.88 -16.53 -8.25
N LEU A 102 19.50 -17.72 -8.25
CA LEU A 102 18.81 -18.99 -8.44
C LEU A 102 17.73 -19.26 -7.37
N VAL A 103 17.77 -18.60 -6.21
CA VAL A 103 16.74 -18.71 -5.17
C VAL A 103 15.36 -18.19 -5.65
N THR A 104 15.33 -17.35 -6.68
CA THR A 104 14.08 -16.79 -7.24
C THR A 104 13.25 -17.83 -7.98
N ILE A 105 13.90 -18.81 -8.63
CA ILE A 105 13.26 -19.86 -9.42
C ILE A 105 12.34 -20.75 -8.57
N PRO A 106 12.77 -21.34 -7.44
CA PRO A 106 11.87 -22.14 -6.62
C PRO A 106 10.73 -21.32 -6.01
N ILE A 107 10.94 -20.02 -5.73
CA ILE A 107 9.85 -19.14 -5.25
C ILE A 107 8.76 -19.00 -6.32
N ILE A 108 9.15 -18.77 -7.57
CA ILE A 108 8.21 -18.72 -8.71
C ILE A 108 7.54 -20.08 -8.89
N GLY A 109 8.31 -21.17 -8.87
CA GLY A 109 7.80 -22.54 -9.00
C GLY A 109 6.75 -22.88 -7.93
N ILE A 110 6.98 -22.51 -6.67
CA ILE A 110 6.02 -22.70 -5.57
C ILE A 110 4.72 -21.93 -5.84
N ASN A 111 4.81 -20.66 -6.25
CA ASN A 111 3.63 -19.85 -6.57
C ASN A 111 2.81 -20.45 -7.72
N VAL A 112 3.48 -20.91 -8.78
CA VAL A 112 2.84 -21.59 -9.92
C VAL A 112 2.20 -22.91 -9.47
N GLY A 113 2.90 -23.71 -8.67
CA GLY A 113 2.39 -24.97 -8.13
C GLY A 113 1.13 -24.77 -7.29
N ILE A 114 1.12 -23.78 -6.39
CA ILE A 114 -0.05 -23.46 -5.56
C ILE A 114 -1.19 -22.90 -6.41
N PHE A 115 -0.89 -22.10 -7.43
CA PHE A 115 -1.89 -21.63 -8.38
C PHE A 115 -2.63 -22.78 -9.07
N PHE A 116 -1.91 -23.82 -9.51
CA PHE A 116 -2.54 -25.03 -10.05
C PHE A 116 -3.21 -25.88 -8.98
N ALA A 117 -2.67 -25.93 -7.76
CA ALA A 117 -3.30 -26.65 -6.65
C ALA A 117 -4.71 -26.14 -6.35
N HIS A 118 -4.99 -24.84 -6.53
CA HIS A 118 -6.34 -24.27 -6.41
C HIS A 118 -7.36 -24.86 -7.39
N ARG A 119 -6.94 -25.59 -8.43
CA ARG A 119 -7.82 -26.20 -9.44
C ARG A 119 -8.22 -27.62 -9.05
N SER A 120 -7.59 -28.19 -8.02
CA SER A 120 -7.89 -29.53 -7.51
C SER A 120 -8.83 -29.44 -6.31
N PRO A 121 -10.08 -29.94 -6.40
CA PRO A 121 -11.01 -29.97 -5.26
C PRO A 121 -10.44 -30.67 -4.03
N ARG A 122 -9.61 -31.69 -4.24
CA ARG A 122 -8.96 -32.48 -3.18
C ARG A 122 -8.02 -31.62 -2.31
N LEU A 123 -7.41 -30.59 -2.88
CA LEU A 123 -6.43 -29.74 -2.18
C LEU A 123 -7.08 -28.51 -1.53
N LEU A 124 -8.33 -28.17 -1.88
CA LEU A 124 -9.02 -26.99 -1.35
C LEU A 124 -9.09 -26.91 0.18
N PRO A 125 -9.33 -28.00 0.95
CA PRO A 125 -9.35 -27.91 2.41
C PRO A 125 -8.00 -27.47 2.98
N LEU A 126 -6.90 -27.99 2.42
CA LEU A 126 -5.53 -27.63 2.80
C LEU A 126 -5.24 -26.17 2.43
N LEU A 127 -5.58 -25.76 1.22
CA LEU A 127 -5.36 -24.39 0.73
C LEU A 127 -6.16 -23.37 1.53
N ARG A 128 -7.41 -23.67 1.89
CA ARG A 128 -8.23 -22.82 2.76
C ARG A 128 -7.63 -22.65 4.16
N LYS A 129 -7.01 -23.69 4.70
CA LYS A 129 -6.41 -23.66 6.04
C LYS A 129 -5.07 -22.92 6.07
N TYR A 130 -4.22 -23.11 5.06
CA TYR A 130 -2.81 -22.68 5.09
C TYR A 130 -2.41 -21.65 4.03
N PHE A 131 -3.22 -21.40 3.00
CA PHE A 131 -2.87 -20.54 1.86
C PHE A 131 -3.90 -19.43 1.59
N LEU A 132 -4.92 -19.27 2.43
CA LEU A 132 -5.92 -18.21 2.31
C LEU A 132 -6.04 -17.46 3.63
N LEU A 133 -5.85 -16.14 3.56
CA LEU A 133 -6.06 -15.24 4.69
C LEU A 133 -7.34 -14.43 4.46
N VAL A 134 -8.46 -15.06 4.81
CA VAL A 134 -9.81 -14.54 4.57
C VAL A 134 -10.32 -13.82 5.82
N ASN A 135 -10.27 -14.50 6.96
CA ASN A 135 -10.91 -14.06 8.20
C ASN A 135 -9.96 -13.22 9.05
N ALA A 136 -10.51 -12.32 9.87
CA ALA A 136 -9.74 -11.63 10.92
C ALA A 136 -9.11 -12.62 11.91
N ARG A 137 -9.74 -13.78 12.10
CA ARG A 137 -9.16 -14.94 12.79
C ARG A 137 -8.75 -15.98 11.75
N PRO A 138 -7.46 -16.11 11.41
CA PRO A 138 -7.03 -17.14 10.48
C PRO A 138 -7.28 -18.54 11.08
N PHE A 139 -7.63 -19.50 10.23
CA PHE A 139 -7.74 -20.91 10.65
C PHE A 139 -6.42 -21.50 11.15
N SER A 140 -5.30 -20.92 10.70
CA SER A 140 -3.95 -21.28 11.09
C SER A 140 -3.05 -20.05 10.94
N VAL A 141 -2.16 -19.79 11.92
CA VAL A 141 -1.17 -18.71 11.82
C VAL A 141 -0.25 -18.86 10.60
N TRP A 142 -0.03 -20.10 10.14
CA TRP A 142 0.73 -20.41 8.93
C TRP A 142 0.10 -19.84 7.65
N SER A 143 -1.20 -19.53 7.66
CA SER A 143 -1.84 -18.82 6.55
C SER A 143 -1.27 -17.42 6.33
N MET A 144 -0.64 -16.80 7.33
CA MET A 144 0.07 -15.53 7.18
C MET A 144 1.29 -15.67 6.27
N LEU A 145 1.94 -16.84 6.25
CA LEU A 145 3.03 -17.14 5.33
C LEU A 145 2.52 -17.68 4.01
N GLY A 146 1.65 -18.71 4.04
CA GLY A 146 1.19 -19.39 2.83
C GLY A 146 0.33 -18.51 1.93
N SER A 147 -0.44 -17.55 2.47
CA SER A 147 -1.18 -16.59 1.64
C SER A 147 -0.27 -15.77 0.71
N GLY A 148 0.99 -15.53 1.10
CA GLY A 148 2.00 -14.88 0.27
C GLY A 148 2.41 -15.67 -0.99
N PHE A 149 2.04 -16.94 -1.07
CA PHE A 149 2.32 -17.81 -2.22
C PHE A 149 1.06 -18.21 -3.01
N SER A 150 -0.08 -17.62 -2.67
CA SER A 150 -1.40 -18.05 -3.15
C SER A 150 -1.97 -17.06 -4.16
N HIS A 151 -2.37 -17.56 -5.32
CA HIS A 151 -2.96 -16.76 -6.40
C HIS A 151 -4.18 -17.50 -6.97
N GLN A 152 -5.29 -16.79 -7.20
CA GLN A 152 -6.53 -17.38 -7.72
C GLN A 152 -6.79 -17.05 -9.20
N SER A 153 -6.24 -15.92 -9.70
CA SER A 153 -6.35 -15.51 -11.09
C SER A 153 -4.97 -15.49 -11.77
N PHE A 154 -4.94 -15.83 -13.05
CA PHE A 154 -3.72 -15.86 -13.84
C PHE A 154 -3.06 -14.48 -13.92
N THR A 155 -3.84 -13.44 -14.20
CA THR A 155 -3.36 -12.05 -14.27
C THR A 155 -2.68 -11.61 -12.98
N HIS A 156 -3.23 -11.99 -11.83
CA HIS A 156 -2.63 -11.67 -10.54
C HIS A 156 -1.31 -12.40 -10.34
N LEU A 157 -1.24 -13.70 -10.66
CA LEU A 157 0.01 -14.46 -10.61
C LEU A 157 1.06 -13.87 -11.56
N PHE A 158 0.68 -13.61 -12.81
CA PHE A 158 1.57 -13.10 -13.85
C PHE A 158 2.23 -11.79 -13.42
N PHE A 159 1.44 -10.79 -13.01
CA PHE A 159 1.99 -9.50 -12.60
C PHE A 159 2.83 -9.60 -11.33
N ASN A 160 2.47 -10.46 -10.37
CA ASN A 160 3.32 -10.69 -9.19
C ASN A 160 4.67 -11.30 -9.59
N MET A 161 4.68 -12.37 -10.40
CA MET A 161 5.92 -13.02 -10.79
C MET A 161 6.77 -12.13 -11.70
N PHE A 162 6.14 -11.31 -12.57
CA PHE A 162 6.82 -10.30 -13.37
C PHE A 162 7.51 -9.23 -12.50
N CYS A 163 6.78 -8.62 -11.57
CA CYS A 163 7.34 -7.65 -10.64
C CYS A 163 8.41 -8.28 -9.74
N PHE A 164 8.16 -9.48 -9.21
CA PHE A 164 9.14 -10.23 -8.40
C PHE A 164 10.43 -10.43 -9.19
N GLN A 165 10.36 -10.94 -10.41
CA GLN A 165 11.53 -11.20 -11.26
C GLN A 165 12.28 -9.93 -11.68
N SER A 166 11.60 -8.78 -11.73
CA SER A 166 12.22 -7.49 -12.08
C SER A 166 13.16 -6.96 -10.99
N PHE A 167 12.89 -7.25 -9.71
CA PHE A 167 13.68 -6.72 -8.58
C PHE A 167 14.45 -7.79 -7.79
N ALA A 168 13.90 -9.00 -7.68
CA ALA A 168 14.43 -10.04 -6.82
C ALA A 168 15.85 -10.50 -7.20
N PRO A 169 16.19 -10.77 -8.48
CA PRO A 169 17.55 -11.19 -8.84
C PRO A 169 18.61 -10.15 -8.49
N ALA A 170 18.34 -8.87 -8.79
CA ALA A 170 19.23 -7.76 -8.47
C ALA A 170 19.42 -7.63 -6.97
N LEU A 171 18.33 -7.63 -6.19
CA LEU A 171 18.43 -7.51 -4.74
C LEU A 171 19.14 -8.73 -4.12
N CYS A 172 18.85 -9.94 -4.60
CA CYS A 172 19.47 -11.16 -4.13
C CYS A 172 20.97 -11.22 -4.42
N GLY A 173 21.43 -10.70 -5.57
CA GLY A 173 22.86 -10.59 -5.86
C GLY A 173 23.61 -9.70 -4.86
N VAL A 174 22.93 -8.69 -4.31
CA VAL A 174 23.54 -7.73 -3.37
C VAL A 174 23.39 -8.16 -1.91
N LEU A 175 22.33 -8.88 -1.54
CA LEU A 175 22.12 -9.37 -0.18
C LEU A 175 22.69 -10.77 0.08
N GLY A 176 22.81 -11.59 -0.96
CA GLY A 176 22.99 -13.04 -0.81
C GLY A 176 21.64 -13.76 -0.59
N PRO A 177 21.60 -15.08 -0.78
CA PRO A 177 20.35 -15.84 -0.88
C PRO A 177 19.62 -15.98 0.47
N SER A 178 20.33 -16.26 1.56
CA SER A 178 19.74 -16.38 2.91
C SER A 178 19.11 -15.07 3.42
N THR A 179 19.81 -13.96 3.23
CA THR A 179 19.34 -12.63 3.64
C THR A 179 18.18 -12.19 2.77
N PHE A 180 18.26 -12.38 1.45
CA PHE A 180 17.15 -12.09 0.53
C PHE A 180 15.88 -12.87 0.91
N LEU A 181 16.02 -14.17 1.19
CA LEU A 181 14.87 -15.00 1.57
C LEU A 181 14.29 -14.55 2.92
N SER A 182 15.15 -14.16 3.88
CA SER A 182 14.69 -13.58 5.17
C SER A 182 13.85 -12.32 4.96
N VAL A 183 14.30 -11.42 4.09
CA VAL A 183 13.58 -10.19 3.73
C VAL A 183 12.24 -10.53 3.08
N TYR A 184 12.23 -11.40 2.08
CA TYR A 184 11.02 -11.74 1.33
C TYR A 184 9.96 -12.41 2.22
N LEU A 185 10.34 -13.45 2.96
CA LEU A 185 9.42 -14.18 3.85
C LEU A 185 9.00 -13.32 5.04
N GLY A 186 9.92 -12.57 5.65
CA GLY A 186 9.61 -11.65 6.74
C GLY A 186 8.62 -10.56 6.29
N SER A 187 8.80 -10.01 5.09
CA SER A 187 7.88 -9.01 4.51
C SER A 187 6.49 -9.59 4.24
N ILE A 188 6.39 -10.85 3.80
CA ILE A 188 5.10 -11.56 3.65
C ILE A 188 4.38 -11.64 5.01
N VAL A 189 5.07 -12.09 6.06
CA VAL A 189 4.43 -12.26 7.37
C VAL A 189 4.05 -10.92 7.99
N CYS A 190 4.91 -9.89 7.89
CA CYS A 190 4.59 -8.52 8.32
C CYS A 190 3.41 -7.92 7.53
N SER A 191 3.36 -8.15 6.23
CA SER A 191 2.24 -7.75 5.36
C SER A 191 0.93 -8.40 5.80
N SER A 192 0.93 -9.72 6.00
CA SER A 192 -0.23 -10.47 6.50
C SER A 192 -0.68 -9.98 7.88
N PHE A 193 0.26 -9.67 8.78
CA PHE A 193 -0.06 -9.09 10.07
C PHE A 193 -0.70 -7.71 9.95
N ALA A 194 -0.15 -6.82 9.11
CA ALA A 194 -0.71 -5.49 8.88
C ALA A 194 -2.15 -5.57 8.33
N SER A 195 -2.42 -6.50 7.42
CA SER A 195 -3.77 -6.78 6.93
C SER A 195 -4.73 -7.21 8.06
N LEU A 196 -4.31 -8.17 8.89
CA LEU A 196 -5.13 -8.63 10.03
C LEU A 196 -5.37 -7.52 11.06
N ALA A 197 -4.34 -6.75 11.39
CA ALA A 197 -4.43 -5.62 12.29
C ALA A 197 -5.41 -4.57 11.76
N PHE A 198 -5.28 -4.20 10.48
CA PHE A 198 -6.16 -3.21 9.86
C PHE A 198 -7.62 -3.67 9.84
N ARG A 199 -7.90 -4.94 9.52
CA ARG A 199 -9.26 -5.52 9.57
C ARG A 199 -9.84 -5.47 10.97
N THR A 200 -9.04 -5.85 11.97
CA THR A 200 -9.46 -5.90 13.38
C THR A 200 -9.75 -4.51 13.93
N ILE A 201 -8.94 -3.51 13.58
CA ILE A 201 -9.09 -2.13 14.03
C ILE A 201 -10.22 -1.41 13.28
N SER A 202 -10.31 -1.60 11.96
CA SER A 202 -11.24 -0.84 11.11
C SER A 202 -12.63 -1.47 11.01
N SER A 203 -12.83 -2.68 11.56
CA SER A 203 -14.06 -3.49 11.36
C SER A 203 -14.47 -3.57 9.89
N SER A 204 -13.49 -3.61 8.99
CA SER A 204 -13.70 -3.55 7.55
C SER A 204 -14.12 -4.91 7.00
N SER A 205 -14.83 -4.90 5.88
CA SER A 205 -15.25 -6.10 5.15
C SER A 205 -14.07 -6.98 4.73
N VAL A 206 -14.37 -8.26 4.53
CA VAL A 206 -13.45 -9.33 4.13
C VAL A 206 -12.89 -9.04 2.73
N ILE A 207 -11.73 -8.39 2.65
CA ILE A 207 -10.90 -8.47 1.45
C ILE A 207 -10.12 -9.78 1.55
N LEU A 208 -9.98 -10.52 0.46
CA LEU A 208 -9.17 -11.73 0.49
C LEU A 208 -7.69 -11.34 0.43
N SER A 209 -6.91 -11.58 1.50
CA SER A 209 -5.45 -11.35 1.46
C SER A 209 -4.78 -12.59 0.90
N LEU A 210 -4.35 -12.52 -0.35
CA LEU A 210 -3.50 -13.53 -0.98
C LEU A 210 -2.62 -12.85 -2.02
N GLY A 211 -1.45 -13.42 -2.27
CA GLY A 211 -0.52 -12.99 -3.31
C GLY A 211 0.85 -12.61 -2.78
N ALA A 212 1.84 -12.66 -3.67
CA ALA A 212 3.23 -12.35 -3.35
C ALA A 212 3.49 -10.85 -3.13
N SER A 213 2.51 -9.99 -3.39
CA SER A 213 2.65 -8.54 -3.45
C SER A 213 3.19 -7.95 -2.15
N GLY A 214 2.78 -8.45 -0.98
CA GLY A 214 3.35 -8.03 0.31
C GLY A 214 4.86 -8.21 0.40
N GLY A 215 5.36 -9.36 -0.08
CA GLY A 215 6.80 -9.62 -0.19
C GLY A 215 7.49 -8.76 -1.25
N ILE A 216 6.82 -8.51 -2.38
CA ILE A 216 7.33 -7.65 -3.47
C ILE A 216 7.46 -6.19 -3.00
N PHE A 217 6.48 -5.66 -2.28
CA PHE A 217 6.57 -4.33 -1.66
C PHE A 217 7.71 -4.25 -0.63
N GLY A 218 7.97 -5.34 0.09
CA GLY A 218 9.16 -5.47 0.94
C GLY A 218 10.47 -5.41 0.15
N ILE A 219 10.58 -6.18 -0.94
CA ILE A 219 11.73 -6.13 -1.85
C ILE A 219 11.92 -4.72 -2.42
N LEU A 220 10.84 -4.07 -2.89
CA LEU A 220 10.88 -2.70 -3.40
C LEU A 220 11.33 -1.70 -2.33
N GLY A 221 10.88 -1.85 -1.09
CA GLY A 221 11.31 -1.02 0.04
C GLY A 221 12.80 -1.17 0.36
N VAL A 222 13.33 -2.40 0.34
CA VAL A 222 14.78 -2.61 0.51
C VAL A 222 15.55 -2.02 -0.67
N PHE A 223 15.08 -2.26 -1.90
CA PHE A 223 15.73 -1.80 -3.12
C PHE A 223 15.78 -0.27 -3.18
N SER A 224 14.67 0.42 -2.87
CA SER A 224 14.60 1.88 -2.85
C SER A 224 15.48 2.50 -1.76
N TYR A 225 15.65 1.81 -0.62
CA TYR A 225 16.53 2.26 0.44
C TYR A 225 18.02 2.13 0.06
N LEU A 226 18.41 1.00 -0.54
CA LEU A 226 19.81 0.74 -0.88
C LEU A 226 20.25 1.42 -2.18
N PHE A 227 19.33 1.60 -3.12
CA PHE A 227 19.59 2.11 -4.47
C PHE A 227 18.55 3.16 -4.89
N PRO A 228 18.40 4.27 -4.15
CA PRO A 228 17.31 5.22 -4.36
C PRO A 228 17.26 5.74 -5.80
N ASN A 229 18.40 6.11 -6.36
CA ASN A 229 18.51 6.72 -7.70
C ASN A 229 18.64 5.70 -8.84
N ALA A 230 18.49 4.39 -8.57
CA ALA A 230 18.53 3.40 -9.63
C ALA A 230 17.39 3.63 -10.63
N GLY A 231 17.71 3.64 -11.92
CA GLY A 231 16.70 3.71 -12.98
C GLY A 231 15.79 2.49 -12.93
N VAL A 232 14.49 2.73 -12.87
CA VAL A 232 13.46 1.69 -12.85
C VAL A 232 12.35 2.05 -13.83
N ALA A 233 11.65 1.04 -14.34
CA ALA A 233 10.48 1.22 -15.17
C ALA A 233 9.28 0.49 -14.57
N LEU A 234 8.12 1.14 -14.58
CA LEU A 234 6.83 0.51 -14.26
C LEU A 234 6.18 0.11 -15.58
N PHE A 235 6.07 -1.20 -15.85
CA PHE A 235 5.49 -1.73 -17.10
C PHE A 235 5.98 -0.97 -18.35
N PHE A 236 7.31 -0.89 -18.51
CA PHE A 236 8.01 -0.21 -19.61
C PHE A 236 8.03 1.32 -19.57
N ILE A 237 7.29 1.96 -18.65
CA ILE A 237 7.34 3.41 -18.46
C ILE A 237 8.45 3.74 -17.46
N PRO A 238 9.52 4.45 -17.87
CA PRO A 238 10.57 4.88 -16.96
C PRO A 238 10.01 5.75 -15.84
N VAL A 239 10.41 5.49 -14.61
CA VAL A 239 9.99 6.30 -13.46
C VAL A 239 11.03 7.41 -13.25
N PRO A 240 10.64 8.69 -13.37
CA PRO A 240 11.56 9.79 -13.12
C PRO A 240 12.02 9.77 -11.66
N GLY A 241 13.30 10.06 -11.42
CA GLY A 241 13.90 10.05 -10.08
C GLY A 241 14.35 8.68 -9.57
N GLY A 242 13.93 7.58 -10.21
CA GLY A 242 14.40 6.22 -9.89
C GLY A 242 13.56 5.47 -8.85
N ALA A 243 14.18 4.47 -8.21
CA ALA A 243 13.51 3.52 -7.32
C ALA A 243 12.82 4.16 -6.11
N TRP A 244 13.38 5.23 -5.53
CA TRP A 244 12.75 5.92 -4.40
C TRP A 244 11.42 6.57 -4.78
N MET A 245 11.33 7.12 -6.00
CA MET A 245 10.10 7.72 -6.51
C MET A 245 9.03 6.66 -6.74
N LEU A 246 9.41 5.53 -7.37
CA LEU A 246 8.50 4.39 -7.56
C LEU A 246 7.96 3.89 -6.21
N PHE A 247 8.86 3.74 -5.22
CA PHE A 247 8.46 3.34 -3.87
C PHE A 247 7.47 4.33 -3.26
N LEU A 248 7.78 5.62 -3.20
CA LEU A 248 6.89 6.62 -2.60
C LEU A 248 5.55 6.73 -3.32
N ALA A 249 5.54 6.73 -4.65
CA ALA A 249 4.31 6.76 -5.43
C ALA A 249 3.44 5.54 -5.11
N SER A 250 4.05 4.34 -5.06
CA SER A 250 3.35 3.11 -4.71
C SER A 250 2.85 3.11 -3.26
N PHE A 251 3.64 3.63 -2.31
CA PHE A 251 3.26 3.73 -0.90
C PHE A 251 2.09 4.70 -0.72
N ALA A 252 2.16 5.87 -1.37
CA ALA A 252 1.08 6.87 -1.36
C ALA A 252 -0.21 6.31 -1.99
N PHE A 253 -0.11 5.58 -3.11
CA PHE A 253 -1.24 4.88 -3.71
C PHE A 253 -1.89 3.89 -2.74
N ASN A 254 -1.08 3.11 -2.02
CA ASN A 254 -1.61 2.16 -1.05
C ASN A 254 -2.27 2.85 0.15
N VAL A 255 -1.69 3.93 0.67
CA VAL A 255 -2.29 4.74 1.74
C VAL A 255 -3.63 5.33 1.28
N ALA A 256 -3.69 5.89 0.07
CA ALA A 256 -4.94 6.39 -0.51
C ALA A 256 -5.97 5.26 -0.63
N GLY A 257 -5.55 4.07 -1.07
CA GLY A 257 -6.41 2.89 -1.22
C GLY A 257 -7.11 2.44 0.06
N LEU A 258 -6.52 2.66 1.24
CA LEU A 258 -7.18 2.39 2.53
C LEU A 258 -8.49 3.18 2.70
N PHE A 259 -8.60 4.37 2.10
CA PHE A 259 -9.80 5.22 2.17
C PHE A 259 -10.82 4.89 1.09
N TYR A 260 -10.37 4.50 -0.10
CA TYR A 260 -11.24 4.21 -1.26
C TYR A 260 -11.81 2.80 -1.30
N ARG A 261 -11.32 1.86 -0.46
CA ARG A 261 -11.78 0.46 -0.40
C ARG A 261 -11.77 -0.26 -1.76
N GLY A 262 -10.67 -0.11 -2.49
CA GLY A 262 -10.44 -0.83 -3.76
C GLY A 262 -10.20 -2.34 -3.59
N PRO A 263 -9.93 -3.06 -4.69
CA PRO A 263 -9.87 -4.53 -4.73
C PRO A 263 -8.59 -5.12 -4.14
N PHE A 264 -7.63 -4.28 -3.74
CA PHE A 264 -6.33 -4.69 -3.25
C PHE A 264 -6.27 -4.70 -1.73
N ASP A 265 -5.42 -5.56 -1.17
CA ASP A 265 -5.10 -5.51 0.25
C ASP A 265 -4.06 -4.42 0.52
N PHE A 266 -4.52 -3.17 0.54
CA PHE A 266 -3.64 -2.00 0.73
C PHE A 266 -2.91 -2.01 2.07
N ALA A 267 -3.52 -2.55 3.12
CA ALA A 267 -2.89 -2.67 4.43
C ALA A 267 -1.73 -3.67 4.40
N ALA A 268 -1.91 -4.79 3.69
CA ALA A 268 -0.84 -5.76 3.42
C ALA A 268 0.35 -5.08 2.70
N HIS A 269 0.08 -4.35 1.62
CA HIS A 269 1.12 -3.66 0.85
C HIS A 269 1.91 -2.63 1.68
N ILE A 270 1.22 -1.88 2.55
CA ILE A 270 1.87 -0.94 3.48
C ILE A 270 2.74 -1.70 4.48
N GLY A 271 2.22 -2.78 5.08
CA GLY A 271 2.98 -3.62 6.01
C GLY A 271 4.25 -4.19 5.40
N GLY A 272 4.17 -4.69 4.16
CA GLY A 272 5.31 -5.15 3.39
C GLY A 272 6.31 -4.02 3.11
N SER A 273 5.83 -2.85 2.68
CA SER A 273 6.67 -1.68 2.40
C SER A 273 7.46 -1.21 3.63
N VAL A 274 6.80 -1.13 4.79
CA VAL A 274 7.43 -0.72 6.06
C VAL A 274 8.47 -1.75 6.49
N ALA A 275 8.13 -3.05 6.41
CA ALA A 275 9.09 -4.13 6.69
C ALA A 275 10.31 -4.04 5.75
N GLY A 276 10.09 -3.76 4.47
CA GLY A 276 11.14 -3.54 3.48
C GLY A 276 12.10 -2.42 3.86
N ILE A 277 11.58 -1.23 4.22
CA ILE A 277 12.42 -0.12 4.67
C ILE A 277 13.24 -0.49 5.91
N TYR A 278 12.63 -1.17 6.89
CA TYR A 278 13.35 -1.65 8.08
C TYR A 278 14.48 -2.61 7.71
N TYR A 279 14.23 -3.59 6.85
CA TYR A 279 15.26 -4.51 6.37
C TYR A 279 16.35 -3.80 5.55
N GLY A 280 16.00 -2.78 4.77
CA GLY A 280 16.93 -1.95 4.02
C GLY A 280 17.88 -1.18 4.93
N TRP A 281 17.33 -0.54 5.97
CA TRP A 281 18.10 0.10 7.03
C TRP A 281 19.05 -0.89 7.71
N ARG A 282 18.54 -2.05 8.16
CA ARG A 282 19.34 -3.09 8.82
C ARG A 282 20.49 -3.56 7.92
N ALA A 283 20.21 -3.82 6.64
CA ALA A 283 21.23 -4.26 5.68
C ALA A 283 22.32 -3.19 5.47
N ASN A 284 21.94 -1.91 5.43
CA ASN A 284 22.90 -0.81 5.31
C ASN A 284 23.81 -0.68 6.55
N GLU A 285 23.24 -0.80 7.75
CA GLU A 285 24.01 -0.73 9.00
C GLU A 285 25.04 -1.87 9.11
N GLU A 286 24.67 -3.09 8.73
CA GLU A 286 25.60 -4.21 8.70
C GLU A 286 26.74 -3.99 7.69
N ARG A 287 26.47 -3.36 6.54
CA ARG A 287 27.51 -2.97 5.58
C ARG A 287 28.46 -1.91 6.14
N LYS A 288 27.94 -0.89 6.82
CA LYS A 288 28.77 0.15 7.47
C LYS A 288 29.67 -0.46 8.54
N LYS A 289 29.15 -1.35 9.39
CA LYS A 289 29.95 -2.08 10.40
C LYS A 289 31.07 -2.90 9.77
N ARG A 290 30.78 -3.65 8.70
CA ARG A 290 31.80 -4.43 7.96
C ARG A 290 32.89 -3.53 7.35
N ARG A 291 32.51 -2.37 6.78
CA ARG A 291 33.47 -1.39 6.26
C ARG A 291 34.37 -0.83 7.35
N ARG A 292 33.80 -0.41 8.48
CA ARG A 292 34.57 0.10 9.63
C ARG A 292 35.59 -0.92 10.13
N ARG A 293 35.21 -2.20 10.25
CA ARG A 293 36.13 -3.27 10.67
C ARG A 293 37.32 -3.43 9.73
N ARG A 294 37.15 -3.23 8.42
CA ARG A 294 38.24 -3.34 7.42
C ARG A 294 39.21 -2.17 7.42
N ILE A 295 38.88 -1.05 8.05
CA ILE A 295 39.73 0.16 8.11
C ILE A 295 40.59 0.15 9.40
N VAL A 296 40.21 -0.66 10.39
CA VAL A 296 40.88 -0.75 11.70
C VAL A 296 41.97 -1.85 11.72
N PHE A 297 42.09 -2.64 10.66
CA PHE A 297 43.17 -3.60 10.41
C PHE A 297 43.91 -3.20 9.15
#